data_AF-A0A961HBJ2-F1
#
_entry.id   AF-A0A961HBJ2-F1
#
_cell.length_a   1.000
_cell.length_b   1.000
_cell.length_c   1.000
_cell.angle_alpha   90.00
_cell.angle_beta   90.00
_cell.angle_gamma   90.00
#
_symmetry.space_group_name_H-M   'P 1'
#
loop_
_entity.id
_entity.type
_entity.pdbx_description
1 polymer ?
#
loop_
_entity_poly.entity_id
_entity_poly.type
_entity_poly.pdbx_seq_one_letter_code
_entity_poly.pdbx_strand_id
1 'polypeptide(L)'
;MGERPVYDAYRNFLANPGTPFCTPGHKRNPDLIDDFLALDVPHYLGIENRRVSTPRLATAERLAGELWGADWCGFSVQGSTHGNEAICLSLGKPGDKVIAARTIHKSLF
;
A
#
# COMPACT_ATOMS: atom_id res chain seq x y z
N MET A 1 -6.28 -20.39 10.39
CA MET A 1 -6.32 -19.34 9.36
C MET A 1 -5.24 -18.32 9.75
N GLY A 2 -4.33 -17.95 8.85
CA GLY A 2 -3.24 -17.02 9.18
C GLY A 2 -3.73 -15.59 9.45
N GLU A 3 -2.93 -14.80 10.16
CA GLU A 3 -3.20 -13.39 10.45
C GLU A 3 -3.26 -12.55 9.15
N ARG A 4 -4.27 -11.68 8.99
CA ARG A 4 -4.43 -10.81 7.81
C ARG A 4 -4.73 -9.36 8.23
N PRO A 5 -3.79 -8.65 8.86
CA PRO A 5 -4.06 -7.45 9.66
C PRO A 5 -4.80 -6.35 8.88
N VAL A 6 -4.37 -6.09 7.65
CA VAL A 6 -4.94 -5.05 6.77
C VAL A 6 -6.31 -5.47 6.24
N TYR A 7 -6.45 -6.73 5.83
CA TYR A 7 -7.71 -7.25 5.32
C TYR A 7 -8.78 -7.32 6.41
N ASP A 8 -8.41 -7.77 7.61
CA ASP A 8 -9.34 -7.88 8.74
C ASP A 8 -9.80 -6.48 9.19
N ALA A 9 -8.90 -5.48 9.18
CA ALA A 9 -9.28 -4.08 9.41
C ALA A 9 -10.25 -3.57 8.34
N TYR A 10 -9.98 -3.87 7.06
CA TYR A 10 -10.86 -3.53 5.95
C TYR A 10 -12.26 -4.13 6.08
N ARG A 11 -12.35 -5.42 6.42
CA ARG A 11 -13.62 -6.10 6.67
C ARG A 11 -14.37 -5.52 7.85
N ASN A 12 -13.67 -5.16 8.92
CA ASN A 12 -14.28 -4.51 10.08
C ASN A 12 -14.84 -3.12 9.74
N PHE A 13 -14.12 -2.34 8.92
CA PHE A 13 -14.62 -1.05 8.42
C PHE A 13 -15.89 -1.24 7.61
N LEU A 14 -15.93 -2.18 6.67
CA LEU A 14 -17.12 -2.42 5.85
C LEU A 14 -18.34 -2.86 6.68
N ALA A 15 -18.12 -3.60 7.77
CA ALA A 15 -19.18 -3.97 8.70
C ALA A 15 -19.64 -2.80 9.58
N ASN A 16 -18.74 -1.86 9.91
CA ASN A 16 -19.00 -0.75 10.83
C ASN A 16 -18.38 0.56 10.31
N PRO A 17 -18.89 1.15 9.22
CA PRO A 17 -18.17 2.22 8.51
C PRO A 17 -18.27 3.60 9.16
N GLY A 18 -19.14 3.75 10.15
CA GLY A 18 -19.44 5.03 10.79
C GLY A 18 -20.07 6.05 9.83
N THR A 19 -20.13 7.31 10.27
CA THR A 19 -20.66 8.41 9.46
C THR A 19 -19.55 9.02 8.59
N PRO A 20 -19.73 9.15 7.26
CA PRO A 20 -18.69 9.58 6.34
C PRO A 20 -18.52 11.11 6.38
N PHE A 21 -17.87 11.64 7.42
CA PHE A 21 -17.50 13.05 7.47
C PHE A 21 -16.09 13.33 6.92
N CYS A 22 -15.22 12.32 6.84
CA CYS A 22 -13.87 12.44 6.27
C CYS A 22 -13.83 12.11 4.77
N THR A 23 -12.64 12.11 4.16
CA THR A 23 -12.41 11.62 2.79
C THR A 23 -12.90 10.16 2.63
N PRO A 24 -13.15 9.68 1.39
CA PRO A 24 -13.12 10.41 0.11
C PRO A 24 -14.34 11.31 -0.12
N GLY A 25 -14.26 12.20 -1.11
CA GLY A 25 -15.24 13.27 -1.34
C GLY A 25 -16.65 12.79 -1.71
N HIS A 26 -16.80 11.58 -2.24
CA HIS A 26 -18.11 10.99 -2.55
C HIS A 26 -18.92 10.64 -1.30
N LYS A 27 -18.31 10.67 -0.09
CA LYS A 27 -18.96 10.41 1.21
C LYS A 27 -19.82 9.14 1.25
N ARG A 28 -19.49 8.16 0.40
CA ARG A 28 -20.27 6.94 0.21
C ARG A 28 -21.77 7.20 -0.07
N ASN A 29 -22.08 8.28 -0.78
CA ASN A 29 -23.44 8.61 -1.18
C ASN A 29 -23.94 7.58 -2.23
N PRO A 30 -25.05 6.86 -1.98
CA PRO A 30 -25.57 5.85 -2.90
C PRO A 30 -25.97 6.41 -4.27
N ASP A 31 -26.23 7.72 -4.38
CA ASP A 31 -26.54 8.38 -5.65
C ASP A 31 -25.28 8.71 -6.49
N LEU A 32 -24.08 8.61 -5.89
CA LEU A 32 -22.81 9.01 -6.51
C LEU A 32 -21.83 7.86 -6.71
N ILE A 33 -22.10 6.68 -6.16
CA ILE A 33 -21.18 5.55 -6.15
C ILE A 33 -21.86 4.25 -6.59
N ASP A 34 -21.07 3.36 -7.16
CA ASP A 34 -21.42 1.95 -7.36
C ASP A 34 -20.76 1.06 -6.28
N ASP A 35 -21.01 -0.24 -6.36
CA ASP A 35 -20.44 -1.23 -5.44
C ASP A 35 -18.90 -1.25 -5.46
N PHE A 36 -18.28 -0.87 -6.59
CA PHE A 36 -16.83 -0.83 -6.70
C PHE A 36 -16.25 0.39 -6.00
N LEU A 37 -16.82 1.58 -6.23
CA LEU A 37 -16.41 2.82 -5.56
C LEU A 37 -16.78 2.81 -4.07
N ALA A 38 -17.74 2.00 -3.64
CA ALA A 38 -18.01 1.74 -2.22
C ALA A 38 -16.83 1.07 -1.48
N LEU A 39 -15.89 0.46 -2.21
CA LEU A 39 -14.67 -0.12 -1.68
C LEU A 39 -13.56 0.92 -1.44
N ASP A 40 -13.70 2.14 -1.96
CA ASP A 40 -12.80 3.26 -1.68
C ASP A 40 -13.12 3.82 -0.29
N VAL A 41 -12.27 3.46 0.67
CA VAL A 41 -12.49 3.71 2.08
C VAL A 41 -11.52 4.75 2.63
N PRO A 42 -11.94 5.53 3.63
CA PRO A 42 -11.06 6.45 4.32
C PRO A 42 -9.86 5.78 4.98
N HIS A 43 -8.87 6.60 5.37
CA HIS A 43 -7.75 6.20 6.21
C HIS A 43 -8.01 6.38 7.72
N TYR A 44 -9.21 6.02 8.20
CA TYR A 44 -9.56 6.06 9.63
C TYR A 44 -10.22 4.74 10.05
N LEU A 45 -10.53 4.56 11.35
CA LEU A 45 -11.04 3.29 11.90
C LEU A 45 -10.13 2.07 11.66
N GLY A 46 -8.81 2.29 11.64
CA GLY A 46 -7.82 1.22 11.47
C GLY A 46 -7.54 0.84 10.01
N ILE A 47 -8.09 1.58 9.04
CA ILE A 47 -7.62 1.56 7.66
C ILE A 47 -6.44 2.52 7.55
N GLU A 48 -5.28 1.96 7.27
CA GLU A 48 -4.00 2.67 7.37
C GLU A 48 -3.50 3.09 5.98
N ASN A 49 -2.60 4.08 5.93
CA ASN A 49 -1.88 4.43 4.69
C ASN A 49 -0.38 4.46 4.95
N ARG A 50 0.41 4.40 3.86
CA ARG A 50 1.87 4.33 3.95
C ARG A 50 2.57 5.61 4.44
N ARG A 51 1.84 6.73 4.62
CA ARG A 51 2.42 7.98 5.14
C ARG A 51 2.66 7.92 6.65
N VAL A 52 1.95 7.05 7.36
CA VAL A 52 2.13 6.79 8.78
C VAL A 52 2.42 5.31 8.96
N SER A 53 3.63 4.96 9.39
CA SER A 53 3.94 3.55 9.70
C SER A 53 3.18 3.14 10.96
N THR A 54 2.22 2.24 10.78
CA THR A 54 1.32 1.77 11.81
C THR A 54 1.48 0.26 11.99
N PRO A 55 1.15 -0.30 13.19
CA PRO A 55 1.46 -1.69 13.51
C PRO A 55 0.85 -2.73 12.56
N ARG A 56 -0.34 -2.49 11.98
CA ARG A 56 -1.00 -3.48 11.14
C ARG A 56 -0.36 -3.58 9.76
N LEU A 57 -0.09 -2.44 9.11
CA LEU A 57 0.66 -2.41 7.85
C LEU A 57 2.04 -3.03 8.02
N ALA A 58 2.78 -2.66 9.06
CA ALA A 58 4.10 -3.22 9.34
C ALA A 58 4.06 -4.74 9.56
N THR A 59 3.03 -5.24 10.26
CA THR A 59 2.84 -6.68 10.47
C THR A 59 2.52 -7.40 9.16
N ALA A 60 1.64 -6.83 8.32
CA ALA A 60 1.29 -7.42 7.02
C ALA A 60 2.50 -7.44 6.06
N GLU A 61 3.30 -6.37 6.05
CA GLU A 61 4.54 -6.30 5.28
C GLU A 61 5.57 -7.32 5.78
N ARG A 62 5.77 -7.47 7.11
CA ARG A 62 6.63 -8.52 7.67
C ARG A 62 6.18 -9.92 7.28
N LEU A 63 4.89 -10.24 7.43
CA LEU A 63 4.33 -11.54 7.06
C LEU A 63 4.52 -11.84 5.57
N ALA A 64 4.40 -10.83 4.70
CA ALA A 64 4.70 -10.97 3.28
C ALA A 64 6.20 -11.24 3.05
N GLY A 65 7.09 -10.55 3.76
CA GLY A 65 8.53 -10.82 3.71
C GLY A 65 8.86 -12.27 4.08
N GLU A 66 8.30 -12.76 5.19
CA GLU A 66 8.48 -14.14 5.64
C GLU A 66 7.99 -15.17 4.62
N LEU A 67 6.83 -14.93 3.99
CA LEU A 67 6.28 -15.81 2.96
C LEU A 67 7.20 -15.91 1.74
N TRP A 68 7.83 -14.80 1.35
CA TRP A 68 8.69 -14.73 0.16
C TRP A 68 10.18 -14.95 0.47
N GLY A 69 10.55 -15.17 1.75
CA GLY A 69 11.93 -15.35 2.18
C GLY A 69 12.78 -14.08 2.07
N ALA A 70 12.17 -12.90 2.27
CA ALA A 70 12.86 -11.61 2.21
C ALA A 70 13.02 -11.00 3.62
N ASP A 71 14.18 -10.40 3.89
CA ASP A 71 14.46 -9.69 5.16
C ASP A 71 13.55 -8.46 5.36
N TRP A 72 13.09 -7.88 4.25
CA TRP A 72 12.18 -6.74 4.25
C TRP A 72 11.22 -6.82 3.07
N CYS A 73 9.98 -6.39 3.29
CA CYS A 73 8.98 -6.24 2.26
C CYS A 73 8.23 -4.92 2.48
N GLY A 74 7.84 -4.26 1.39
CA GLY A 74 7.01 -3.06 1.43
C GLY A 74 5.96 -3.11 0.35
N PHE A 75 4.74 -2.69 0.66
CA PHE A 75 3.65 -2.65 -0.31
C PHE A 75 3.69 -1.37 -1.16
N SER A 76 3.45 -1.52 -2.46
CA SER A 76 3.35 -0.43 -3.43
C SER A 76 2.01 -0.50 -4.15
N VAL A 77 1.30 0.63 -4.20
CA VAL A 77 0.07 0.80 -5.01
C VAL A 77 0.32 1.55 -6.32
N GLN A 78 1.57 1.92 -6.59
CA GLN A 78 1.98 2.69 -7.78
C GLN A 78 2.74 1.81 -8.80
N GLY A 79 2.50 0.50 -8.76
CA GLY A 79 3.16 -0.49 -9.60
C GLY A 79 4.66 -0.66 -9.32
N SER A 80 5.33 -1.44 -10.18
CA SER A 80 6.76 -1.77 -10.04
C SER A 80 7.69 -0.60 -10.39
N THR A 81 7.24 0.38 -11.20
CA THR A 81 8.01 1.61 -11.48
C THR A 81 8.38 2.33 -10.18
N HIS A 82 7.40 2.57 -9.31
CA HIS A 82 7.64 3.18 -8.01
C HIS A 82 8.57 2.35 -7.12
N GLY A 83 8.45 1.02 -7.15
CA GLY A 83 9.36 0.13 -6.41
C GLY A 83 10.81 0.26 -6.89
N ASN A 84 11.02 0.26 -8.21
CA ASN A 84 12.32 0.43 -8.84
C ASN A 84 12.95 1.79 -8.50
N GLU A 85 12.18 2.87 -8.61
CA GLU A 85 12.62 4.23 -8.26
C GLU A 85 12.96 4.35 -6.77
N ALA A 86 12.14 3.77 -5.88
CA ALA A 86 12.40 3.77 -4.45
C ALA A 86 13.70 3.05 -4.10
N ILE A 87 13.99 1.92 -4.75
CA ILE A 87 15.27 1.21 -4.58
C ILE A 87 16.44 2.11 -4.99
N CYS A 88 16.39 2.73 -6.17
CA CYS A 88 17.44 3.62 -6.64
C CYS A 88 17.68 4.81 -5.70
N LEU A 89 16.61 5.47 -5.25
CA LEU A 89 16.68 6.63 -4.35
C LEU A 89 17.16 6.26 -2.94
N SER A 90 16.95 5.02 -2.51
CA SER A 90 17.37 4.54 -1.19
C SER A 90 18.82 4.05 -1.13
N LEU A 91 19.31 3.45 -2.22
CA LEU A 91 20.65 2.83 -2.27
C LEU A 91 21.72 3.74 -2.89
N GLY A 92 21.34 4.57 -3.87
CA GLY A 92 22.28 5.33 -4.68
C GLY A 92 22.32 6.82 -4.35
N LYS A 93 23.39 7.49 -4.78
CA LYS A 93 23.56 8.94 -4.73
C LYS A 93 24.05 9.46 -6.08
N PRO A 94 23.85 10.76 -6.38
CA PRO A 94 24.39 11.35 -7.59
C PRO A 94 25.91 11.12 -7.73
N GLY A 95 26.33 10.56 -8.87
CA GLY A 95 27.73 10.24 -9.16
C GLY A 95 28.13 8.79 -8.87
N ASP A 96 27.29 8.00 -8.19
CA ASP A 96 27.57 6.58 -7.98
C ASP A 96 27.55 5.81 -9.30
N LYS A 97 28.45 4.82 -9.41
CA LYS A 97 28.46 3.89 -10.53
C LYS A 97 27.54 2.72 -10.21
N VAL A 98 26.63 2.41 -11.13
CA VAL A 98 25.69 1.29 -11.02
C VAL A 98 25.92 0.29 -12.16
N ILE A 99 25.67 -0.99 -11.87
CA ILE A 99 25.62 -2.03 -12.90
C ILE A 99 24.16 -2.24 -13.27
N ALA A 100 23.82 -2.02 -14.53
CA ALA A 100 22.48 -2.22 -15.06
C ALA A 100 22.48 -3.28 -16.16
N ALA A 101 21.45 -4.14 -16.17
CA ALA A 101 21.23 -5.05 -17.28
C ALA A 101 20.80 -4.28 -18.53
N ARG A 102 21.21 -4.73 -19.72
CA ARG A 102 20.80 -4.09 -20.98
C ARG A 102 19.29 -4.21 -21.27
N THR A 103 18.64 -5.19 -20.64
CA THR A 103 17.21 -5.51 -20.77
C THR A 103 16.36 -4.89 -19.66
N ILE A 104 16.89 -3.91 -18.93
CA ILE A 104 16.20 -3.28 -17.81
C ILE A 104 14.94 -2.54 -18.27
N HIS A 105 13.94 -2.45 -17.40
CA HIS A 105 12.69 -1.75 -17.70
C HIS A 105 12.89 -0.23 -17.74
N LYS A 106 12.04 0.48 -18.50
CA LYS A 106 12.12 1.94 -18.68
C LYS A 106 12.05 2.80 -17.43
N SER A 107 11.59 2.23 -16.32
CA SER A 107 11.59 2.90 -15.01
C SER A 107 12.99 3.05 -14.40
N LEU A 108 14.01 2.45 -15.01
CA LEU A 108 15.40 2.45 -14.56
C LEU A 108 16.36 2.99 -15.63
N PHE A 109 15.82 3.57 -16.71
CA PHE A 109 16.58 4.37 -17.67
C PHE A 109 16.67 5.82 -17.20
#